data_AF-A0A161MJX3-F1
#
_entry.id   AF-A0A161MJX3-F1
#
_cell.length_a   1.000
_cell.length_b   1.000
_cell.length_c   1.000
_cell.angle_alpha   90.00
_cell.angle_beta   90.00
_cell.angle_gamma   90.00
#
_symmetry.space_group_name_H-M   'P 1'
#
loop_
_entity.id
_entity.type
_entity.pdbx_description
1 polymer ?
#
loop_
_entity_poly.entity_id
_entity_poly.type
_entity_poly.pdbx_seq_one_letter_code
_entity_poly.pdbx_strand_id
1 'polypeptide(L)'
;QTSNLYNCVYRFLFTSHLDPKFISLKIIMGQSSRKPSKVTKQDIAILTIKFLRDSIKICLHKAECIIKDEQEITKKLLINGHREKAKSLLRRKLTLQNYLKAADQQLENLENVIFRLESSHMERKVIEALNVGNVALKNANNIMDVKYVKRILLETSEGIKKQ
;
A
#
# COMPACT_ATOMS: atom_id res chain seq x y z
N GLN A 1 42.39 5.68 -14.46
CA GLN A 1 41.13 5.17 -15.05
C GLN A 1 40.05 4.78 -14.01
N THR A 2 40.12 5.27 -12.77
CA THR A 2 39.14 4.97 -11.69
C THR A 2 37.99 5.99 -11.58
N SER A 3 37.99 7.03 -12.42
CA SER A 3 37.08 8.17 -12.35
C SER A 3 35.65 7.89 -12.88
N ASN A 4 35.45 6.79 -13.64
CA ASN A 4 34.15 6.45 -14.25
C ASN A 4 33.23 5.61 -13.34
N LEU A 5 33.77 4.88 -12.35
CA LEU A 5 32.96 4.11 -11.41
C LEU A 5 32.31 5.02 -10.35
N TYR A 6 33.01 6.05 -9.88
CA TYR A 6 32.45 7.02 -8.94
C TYR A 6 31.36 7.90 -9.58
N ASN A 7 31.52 8.26 -10.87
CA ASN A 7 30.52 9.06 -11.58
C ASN A 7 29.21 8.30 -11.86
N CYS A 8 29.27 6.97 -12.04
CA CYS A 8 28.07 6.15 -12.20
C CYS A 8 27.29 6.00 -10.87
N VAL A 9 28.00 5.86 -9.75
CA VAL A 9 27.41 5.75 -8.41
C VAL A 9 26.77 7.07 -7.95
N TYR A 10 27.44 8.22 -8.17
CA TYR A 10 26.91 9.52 -7.73
C TYR A 10 25.77 10.07 -8.60
N ARG A 11 25.77 9.80 -9.92
CA ARG A 11 24.68 10.26 -10.81
C ARG A 11 23.36 9.50 -10.57
N PHE A 12 23.41 8.28 -10.06
CA PHE A 12 22.22 7.46 -9.75
C PHE A 12 21.74 7.58 -8.30
N LEU A 13 22.59 8.05 -7.38
CA LEU A 13 22.20 8.32 -5.99
C LEU A 13 21.30 9.56 -5.85
N PHE A 14 21.33 10.50 -6.79
CA PHE A 14 20.61 11.78 -6.68
C PHE A 14 19.22 11.81 -7.33
N THR A 15 18.81 10.77 -8.08
CA THR A 15 17.51 10.75 -8.79
C THR A 15 16.45 9.88 -8.14
N SER A 16 16.80 9.13 -7.07
CA SER A 16 15.88 8.17 -6.44
C SER A 16 15.40 8.55 -5.03
N HIS A 17 15.73 9.74 -4.53
CA HIS A 17 15.18 10.25 -3.27
C HIS A 17 14.00 11.18 -3.56
N LEU A 18 12.93 10.60 -4.13
CA LEU A 18 11.65 11.28 -4.26
C LEU A 18 10.88 11.06 -2.96
N ASP A 19 10.98 12.06 -2.09
CA ASP A 19 10.25 12.15 -0.84
C ASP A 19 8.74 11.88 -1.02
N PRO A 20 8.07 11.26 -0.04
CA PRO A 20 6.61 11.06 -0.09
C PRO A 20 5.82 12.38 -0.19
N LYS A 21 6.42 13.53 0.16
CA LYS A 21 5.84 14.87 -0.07
C LYS A 21 5.77 15.25 -1.56
N PHE A 22 6.67 14.72 -2.39
CA PHE A 22 6.78 15.06 -3.81
C PHE A 22 5.70 14.38 -4.67
N ILE A 23 5.15 13.25 -4.23
CA ILE A 23 4.04 12.57 -4.92
C ILE A 23 2.73 13.36 -4.75
N SER A 24 2.45 13.85 -3.54
CA SER A 24 1.35 14.81 -3.32
C SER A 24 1.52 16.04 -4.20
N LEU A 25 2.75 16.56 -4.33
CA LEU A 25 3.02 17.75 -5.15
C LEU A 25 2.90 17.49 -6.65
N LYS A 26 3.32 16.32 -7.16
CA LYS A 26 3.23 15.97 -8.59
C LYS A 26 1.79 15.68 -9.04
N ILE A 27 0.96 15.12 -8.16
CA ILE A 27 -0.48 14.98 -8.38
C ILE A 27 -1.18 16.35 -8.41
N ILE A 28 -0.69 17.32 -7.61
CA ILE A 28 -1.22 18.69 -7.53
C ILE A 28 -0.74 19.58 -8.69
N MET A 29 0.52 19.47 -9.13
CA MET A 29 1.11 20.33 -10.17
C MET A 29 0.81 19.89 -11.62
N GLY A 30 0.20 18.72 -11.83
CA GLY A 30 -0.17 18.20 -13.16
C GLY A 30 -1.61 18.46 -13.61
N GLN A 31 -2.43 19.19 -12.83
CA GLN A 31 -3.85 19.36 -13.11
C GLN A 31 -4.16 20.74 -13.72
N SER A 32 -3.82 20.91 -14.99
CA SER A 32 -4.59 21.84 -15.83
C SER A 32 -5.89 21.14 -16.25
N SER A 33 -7.00 21.51 -15.62
CA SER A 33 -8.39 21.26 -16.06
C SER A 33 -8.90 19.80 -16.13
N ARG A 34 -9.01 19.05 -15.03
CA ARG A 34 -9.87 17.85 -15.01
C ARG A 34 -10.66 17.71 -13.69
N LYS A 35 -11.92 17.28 -13.85
CA LYS A 35 -12.98 17.09 -12.83
C LYS A 35 -12.45 16.47 -11.52
N PRO A 36 -13.03 16.79 -10.34
CA PRO A 36 -12.58 16.24 -9.06
C PRO A 36 -12.59 14.71 -9.14
N SER A 37 -11.42 14.12 -9.04
CA SER A 37 -11.23 12.69 -9.23
C SER A 37 -11.90 11.92 -8.07
N LYS A 38 -12.57 10.81 -8.39
CA LYS A 38 -13.17 9.87 -7.44
C LYS A 38 -12.09 9.05 -6.71
N VAL A 39 -11.07 9.72 -6.19
CA VAL A 39 -9.99 9.08 -5.45
C VAL A 39 -10.37 9.11 -3.99
N THR A 40 -10.55 7.93 -3.41
CA THR A 40 -10.87 7.81 -1.99
C THR A 40 -9.59 8.02 -1.18
N LYS A 41 -9.67 8.56 0.05
CA LYS A 41 -8.52 8.67 0.97
C LYS A 41 -7.78 7.35 1.15
N GLN A 42 -8.50 6.24 1.03
CA GLN A 42 -7.98 4.89 1.08
C GLN A 42 -7.12 4.53 -0.13
N ASP A 43 -7.48 4.96 -1.34
CA ASP A 43 -6.70 4.69 -2.55
C ASP A 43 -5.33 5.38 -2.48
N ILE A 44 -5.30 6.58 -1.89
CA ILE A 44 -4.06 7.33 -1.61
C ILE A 44 -3.20 6.57 -0.60
N ALA A 45 -3.80 6.01 0.46
CA ALA A 45 -3.08 5.21 1.46
C ALA A 45 -2.52 3.91 0.87
N ILE A 46 -3.29 3.21 0.02
CA ILE A 46 -2.80 2.02 -0.68
C ILE A 46 -1.64 2.39 -1.61
N LEU A 47 -1.76 3.52 -2.32
CA LEU A 47 -0.72 3.99 -3.23
C LEU A 47 0.59 4.33 -2.48
N THR A 48 0.51 5.00 -1.32
CA THR A 48 1.70 5.35 -0.54
C THR A 48 2.42 4.11 -0.04
N ILE A 49 1.68 3.10 0.44
CA ILE A 49 2.26 1.83 0.90
C ILE A 49 2.90 1.06 -0.26
N LYS A 50 2.24 1.02 -1.43
CA LYS A 50 2.80 0.39 -2.65
C LYS A 50 4.09 1.09 -3.09
N PHE A 51 4.14 2.41 -3.05
CA PHE A 51 5.35 3.18 -3.36
C PHE A 51 6.51 2.86 -2.41
N LEU A 52 6.23 2.75 -1.11
CA LEU A 52 7.24 2.38 -0.12
C LEU A 52 7.79 0.97 -0.36
N ARG A 53 6.91 0.01 -0.66
CA ARG A 53 7.29 -1.37 -1.02
C ARG A 53 8.23 -1.39 -2.22
N ASP A 54 7.89 -0.68 -3.28
CA ASP A 54 8.70 -0.64 -4.51
C ASP A 54 10.05 0.06 -4.26
N SER A 55 10.07 1.10 -3.42
CA SER A 55 11.31 1.77 -3.01
C SER A 55 12.24 0.85 -2.22
N ILE A 56 11.70 0.05 -1.30
CA ILE A 56 12.48 -0.94 -0.55
C ILE A 56 13.06 -2.00 -1.49
N LYS A 57 12.29 -2.50 -2.45
CA LYS A 57 12.78 -3.45 -3.47
C LYS A 57 13.96 -2.89 -4.27
N ILE A 58 13.90 -1.61 -4.66
CA ILE A 58 15.02 -0.94 -5.33
C ILE A 58 16.25 -0.88 -4.42
N CYS A 59 16.08 -0.54 -3.14
CA CYS A 59 17.17 -0.51 -2.17
C CYS A 59 17.80 -1.89 -1.93
N LEU A 60 16.99 -2.94 -1.84
CA LEU A 60 17.47 -4.33 -1.71
C LEU A 60 18.37 -4.68 -2.89
N HIS A 61 17.90 -4.46 -4.13
CA HIS A 61 18.68 -4.76 -5.32
C HIS A 61 20.00 -3.97 -5.38
N LYS A 62 19.97 -2.68 -5.02
CA LYS A 62 21.19 -1.86 -4.95
C LYS A 62 22.18 -2.41 -3.91
N ALA A 63 21.69 -2.81 -2.73
CA ALA A 63 22.53 -3.37 -1.68
C ALA A 63 23.14 -4.72 -2.07
N GLU A 64 22.41 -5.57 -2.80
CA GLU A 64 22.96 -6.82 -3.36
C GLU A 64 24.12 -6.58 -4.32
N CYS A 65 24.01 -5.59 -5.21
CA CYS A 65 25.09 -5.21 -6.12
C CYS A 65 26.32 -4.74 -5.35
N ILE A 66 26.15 -3.87 -4.35
CA ILE A 66 27.25 -3.38 -3.50
C ILE A 66 27.95 -4.55 -2.79
N ILE A 67 27.20 -5.53 -2.27
CA ILE A 67 27.79 -6.70 -1.62
C ILE A 67 28.63 -7.54 -2.59
N LYS A 68 28.19 -7.69 -3.85
CA LYS A 68 28.97 -8.40 -4.88
C LYS A 68 30.28 -7.66 -5.19
N ASP A 69 30.22 -6.35 -5.34
CA ASP A 69 31.39 -5.51 -5.59
C ASP A 69 32.39 -5.56 -4.41
N GLU A 70 31.88 -5.45 -3.17
CA GLU A 70 32.70 -5.55 -1.96
C GLU A 70 33.37 -6.93 -1.85
N GLN A 71 32.72 -8.00 -2.29
CA GLN A 71 33.32 -9.34 -2.33
C GLN A 71 34.50 -9.41 -3.31
N GLU A 72 34.37 -8.84 -4.51
CA GLU A 72 35.47 -8.81 -5.48
C GLU A 72 36.65 -7.97 -4.98
N ILE A 73 36.37 -6.80 -4.40
CA ILE A 73 37.39 -5.93 -3.83
C ILE A 73 38.11 -6.63 -2.68
N THR A 74 37.36 -7.32 -1.81
CA THR A 74 37.94 -8.07 -0.69
C THR A 74 38.86 -9.19 -1.19
N LYS A 75 38.46 -9.95 -2.23
CA LYS A 75 39.31 -10.99 -2.83
C LYS A 75 40.63 -10.41 -3.36
N LYS A 76 40.57 -9.29 -4.09
CA LYS A 76 41.76 -8.58 -4.60
C LYS A 76 42.68 -8.10 -3.47
N LEU A 77 42.12 -7.57 -2.39
CA LEU A 77 42.89 -7.09 -1.23
C LEU A 77 43.56 -8.22 -0.44
N LEU A 78 42.92 -9.41 -0.37
CA LEU A 78 43.51 -10.59 0.24
C LEU A 78 44.73 -11.09 -0.55
N ILE A 79 44.65 -11.11 -1.89
CA ILE A 79 45.77 -11.46 -2.77
C ILE A 79 46.93 -10.46 -2.60
N ASN A 80 46.61 -9.17 -2.51
CA ASN A 80 47.61 -8.09 -2.32
C ASN A 80 48.16 -8.02 -0.87
N GLY A 81 47.78 -8.92 0.04
CA GLY A 81 48.29 -8.97 1.41
C GLY A 81 47.76 -7.91 2.37
N HIS A 82 46.79 -7.07 1.97
CA HIS A 82 46.23 -6.00 2.80
C HIS A 82 45.11 -6.49 3.74
N ARG A 83 45.50 -7.23 4.79
CA ARG A 83 44.57 -7.90 5.73
C ARG A 83 43.66 -6.93 6.52
N GLU A 84 44.18 -5.82 7.01
CA GLU A 84 43.39 -4.87 7.82
C GLU A 84 42.25 -4.22 7.01
N LYS A 85 42.53 -3.86 5.74
CA LYS A 85 41.51 -3.30 4.83
C LYS A 85 40.46 -4.35 4.48
N ALA A 86 40.88 -5.59 4.22
CA ALA A 86 39.96 -6.70 3.97
C ALA A 86 39.04 -6.97 5.17
N LYS A 87 39.56 -6.94 6.41
CA LYS A 87 38.77 -7.11 7.63
C LYS A 87 37.69 -6.03 7.80
N SER A 88 38.02 -4.77 7.48
CA SER A 88 37.05 -3.67 7.52
C SER A 88 35.91 -3.87 6.52
N LEU A 89 36.24 -4.27 5.28
CA LEU A 89 35.22 -4.57 4.26
C LEU A 89 34.32 -5.75 4.63
N LEU A 90 34.88 -6.81 5.22
CA LEU A 90 34.09 -7.95 5.70
C LEU A 90 33.11 -7.56 6.81
N ARG A 91 33.49 -6.66 7.72
CA ARG A 91 32.58 -6.12 8.74
C ARG A 91 31.45 -5.31 8.12
N ARG A 92 31.78 -4.44 7.16
CA ARG A 92 30.80 -3.65 6.42
C ARG A 92 29.80 -4.54 5.68
N LYS A 93 30.29 -5.60 5.01
CA LYS A 93 29.46 -6.63 4.37
C LYS A 93 28.48 -7.28 5.36
N LEU A 94 28.94 -7.66 6.56
CA LEU A 94 28.08 -8.26 7.58
C LEU A 94 26.95 -7.29 7.99
N THR A 95 27.27 -6.02 8.22
CA THR A 95 26.27 -4.99 8.56
C THR A 95 25.25 -4.82 7.43
N LEU A 96 25.70 -4.80 6.17
CA LEU A 96 24.81 -4.72 5.00
C LEU A 96 23.90 -5.95 4.88
N GLN A 97 24.42 -7.14 5.16
CA GLN A 97 23.60 -8.37 5.18
C GLN A 97 22.55 -8.36 6.29
N ASN A 98 22.88 -7.84 7.47
CA ASN A 98 21.90 -7.68 8.55
C ASN A 98 20.84 -6.62 8.19
N TYR A 99 21.24 -5.54 7.53
CA TYR A 99 20.31 -4.53 7.03
C TYR A 99 19.36 -5.10 5.95
N LEU A 100 19.86 -5.92 5.04
CA LEU A 100 19.04 -6.63 4.04
C LEU A 100 17.97 -7.50 4.72
N LYS A 101 18.36 -8.31 5.72
CA LYS A 101 17.40 -9.13 6.48
C LYS A 101 16.31 -8.31 7.15
N ALA A 102 16.68 -7.17 7.76
CA ALA A 102 15.71 -6.28 8.37
C ALA A 102 14.77 -5.64 7.33
N ALA A 103 15.29 -5.29 6.15
CA ALA A 103 14.49 -4.75 5.05
C ALA A 103 13.53 -5.79 4.45
N ASP A 104 13.93 -7.06 4.35
CA ASP A 104 13.05 -8.16 3.92
C ASP A 104 11.87 -8.34 4.88
N GLN A 105 12.14 -8.28 6.20
CA GLN A 105 11.08 -8.34 7.21
C GLN A 105 10.12 -7.13 7.11
N GLN A 106 10.66 -5.93 6.85
CA GLN A 106 9.83 -4.74 6.63
C GLN A 106 8.97 -4.87 5.36
N LEU A 107 9.50 -5.51 4.31
CA LEU A 107 8.75 -5.75 3.08
C LEU A 107 7.55 -6.67 3.33
N GLU A 108 7.75 -7.78 4.05
CA GLU A 108 6.68 -8.69 4.45
C GLU A 108 5.62 -7.97 5.29
N ASN A 109 6.04 -7.15 6.25
CA ASN A 109 5.12 -6.35 7.05
C ASN A 109 4.27 -5.39 6.19
N LEU A 110 4.86 -4.74 5.18
CA LEU A 110 4.12 -3.85 4.28
C LEU A 110 3.09 -4.62 3.44
N GLU A 111 3.44 -5.80 2.94
CA GLU A 111 2.53 -6.66 2.18
C GLU A 111 1.35 -7.10 3.04
N ASN A 112 1.60 -7.46 4.31
CA ASN A 112 0.56 -7.75 5.30
C ASN A 112 -0.35 -6.54 5.57
N VAL A 113 0.20 -5.33 5.67
CA VAL A 113 -0.60 -4.11 5.86
C VAL A 113 -1.49 -3.83 4.65
N ILE A 114 -0.99 -4.02 3.41
CA ILE A 114 -1.80 -3.87 2.19
C ILE A 114 -2.97 -4.86 2.23
N PHE A 115 -2.70 -6.13 2.51
CA PHE A 115 -3.72 -7.17 2.56
C PHE A 115 -4.81 -6.87 3.61
N ARG A 116 -4.41 -6.43 4.81
CA ARG A 116 -5.36 -6.06 5.87
C ARG A 116 -6.22 -4.86 5.50
N LEU A 117 -5.64 -3.85 4.84
CA LEU A 117 -6.37 -2.66 4.41
C LEU A 117 -7.40 -2.97 3.31
N GLU A 118 -7.05 -3.86 2.37
CA GLU A 118 -7.96 -4.32 1.31
C GLU A 118 -9.09 -5.18 1.89
N SER A 119 -8.79 -6.06 2.84
CA SER A 119 -9.80 -6.89 3.52
C SER A 119 -10.79 -6.04 4.33
N SER A 120 -10.28 -5.09 5.13
CA SER A 120 -11.14 -4.15 5.89
C SER A 120 -11.99 -3.26 4.98
N HIS A 121 -11.55 -2.98 3.75
CA HIS A 121 -12.39 -2.30 2.75
C HIS A 121 -13.59 -3.13 2.36
N MET A 122 -13.33 -4.40 2.08
CA MET A 122 -14.34 -5.35 1.62
C MET A 122 -15.38 -5.58 2.70
N GLU A 123 -14.95 -5.78 3.95
CA GLU A 123 -15.81 -5.91 5.11
C GLU A 123 -16.74 -4.69 5.28
N ARG A 124 -16.21 -3.47 5.17
CA ARG A 124 -17.02 -2.25 5.23
C ARG A 124 -18.09 -2.20 4.14
N LYS A 125 -17.74 -2.58 2.90
CA LYS A 125 -18.70 -2.66 1.79
C LYS A 125 -19.80 -3.69 2.03
N VAL A 126 -19.47 -4.84 2.62
CA VAL A 126 -20.47 -5.87 2.97
C VAL A 126 -21.44 -5.33 4.01
N ILE A 127 -20.93 -4.69 5.08
CA ILE A 127 -21.78 -4.09 6.12
C ILE A 127 -22.69 -3.00 5.53
N GLU A 128 -22.17 -2.16 4.64
CA GLU A 128 -22.96 -1.13 3.95
C GLU A 128 -24.08 -1.75 3.10
N ALA A 129 -23.79 -2.82 2.33
CA ALA A 129 -24.79 -3.54 1.55
C ALA A 129 -25.87 -4.18 2.43
N LEU A 130 -25.50 -4.78 3.57
CA LEU A 130 -26.45 -5.35 4.54
C LEU A 130 -27.34 -4.26 5.14
N ASN A 131 -26.79 -3.09 5.46
CA ASN A 131 -27.57 -1.96 5.96
C ASN A 131 -28.60 -1.46 4.94
N VAL A 132 -28.21 -1.35 3.67
CA VAL A 132 -29.15 -1.01 2.59
C VAL A 132 -30.25 -2.06 2.47
N GLY A 133 -29.91 -3.35 2.52
CA GLY A 133 -30.87 -4.45 2.53
C GLY A 133 -31.85 -4.37 3.72
N ASN A 134 -31.35 -4.10 4.92
CA ASN A 134 -32.18 -3.93 6.12
C ASN A 134 -33.14 -2.74 6.02
N VAL A 135 -32.70 -1.61 5.44
CA VAL A 135 -33.58 -0.46 5.19
C VAL A 135 -34.67 -0.81 4.18
N ALA A 136 -34.32 -1.51 3.10
CA ALA A 136 -35.29 -1.96 2.10
C ALA A 136 -36.34 -2.92 2.71
N LEU A 137 -35.89 -3.86 3.56
CA LEU A 137 -36.78 -4.77 4.29
C LEU A 137 -37.72 -4.04 5.24
N LYS A 138 -37.23 -3.07 6.02
CA LYS A 138 -38.08 -2.23 6.89
C LYS A 138 -39.15 -1.48 6.09
N ASN A 139 -38.76 -0.91 4.95
CA ASN A 139 -39.70 -0.21 4.09
C ASN A 139 -40.75 -1.17 3.50
N ALA A 140 -40.36 -2.36 3.07
CA ALA A 140 -41.28 -3.38 2.58
C ALA A 140 -42.25 -3.85 3.68
N ASN A 141 -41.76 -4.08 4.89
CA ASN A 141 -42.59 -4.47 6.03
C ASN A 141 -43.63 -3.39 6.36
N ASN A 142 -43.22 -2.13 6.42
CA ASN A 142 -44.14 -1.01 6.68
C ASN A 142 -45.24 -0.91 5.61
N ILE A 143 -44.92 -1.15 4.33
CA ILE A 143 -45.92 -1.16 3.25
C ILE A 143 -46.92 -2.31 3.43
N MET A 144 -46.45 -3.47 3.86
CA MET A 144 -47.29 -4.65 4.09
C MET A 144 -48.23 -4.46 5.28
N ASP A 145 -47.74 -3.96 6.42
CA ASP A 145 -48.56 -3.68 7.61
C ASP A 145 -49.66 -2.65 7.33
N VAL A 146 -49.34 -1.54 6.65
CA VAL A 146 -50.35 -0.52 6.29
C VAL A 146 -51.42 -1.10 5.37
N LYS A 147 -51.05 -1.92 4.39
CA LYS A 147 -52.02 -2.58 3.50
C LYS A 147 -52.89 -3.59 4.25
N TYR A 148 -52.30 -4.33 5.20
CA TYR A 148 -53.02 -5.29 6.02
C TYR A 148 -54.04 -4.59 6.94
N VAL A 149 -53.64 -3.53 7.63
CA VAL A 149 -54.53 -2.69 8.45
C VAL A 149 -55.65 -2.08 7.60
N LYS A 150 -55.33 -1.58 6.40
CA LYS A 150 -56.33 -1.02 5.49
C LYS A 150 -57.34 -2.06 4.99
N ARG A 151 -56.93 -3.31 4.81
CA ARG A 151 -57.83 -4.42 4.46
C ARG A 151 -58.79 -4.74 5.61
N ILE A 152 -58.30 -4.88 6.84
CA ILE A 152 -59.15 -5.14 8.02
C ILE A 152 -60.19 -4.03 8.21
N LEU A 153 -59.79 -2.76 8.04
CA LEU A 153 -60.72 -1.62 8.11
C LEU A 153 -61.81 -1.70 7.04
N LEU A 154 -61.47 -2.11 5.81
CA LEU A 154 -62.46 -2.30 4.73
C LEU A 154 -63.41 -3.46 5.05
N GLU A 155 -62.88 -4.63 5.42
CA GLU A 155 -63.68 -5.82 5.79
C GLU A 155 -64.62 -5.55 6.96
N THR A 156 -64.16 -4.79 7.97
CA THR A 156 -64.99 -4.39 9.11
C THR A 156 -66.05 -3.35 8.70
N SER A 157 -65.70 -2.37 7.87
CA SER A 157 -66.65 -1.35 7.40
C SER A 157 -67.73 -1.93 6.47
N GLU A 158 -67.40 -2.96 5.69
CA GLU A 158 -68.34 -3.67 4.82
C GLU A 158 -69.23 -4.63 5.62
N GLY A 159 -68.70 -5.23 6.70
CA GLY A 159 -69.49 -6.01 7.66
C GLY A 159 -70.53 -5.17 8.40
N ILE A 160 -70.20 -3.93 8.78
CA ILE A 160 -71.14 -2.98 9.43
C ILE A 160 -72.22 -2.48 8.47
N LYS A 161 -71.97 -2.45 7.16
CA LYS A 161 -72.97 -2.04 6.15
C LYS A 161 -73.92 -3.16 5.70
N LYS A 162 -73.67 -4.41 6.10
CA LYS A 162 -74.47 -5.59 5.72
C LYS A 162 -75.35 -6.15 6.84
N GLN A 163 -75.45 -5.45 7.99
CA GLN A 163 -76.47 -5.68 9.02
C GLN A 163 -77.44 -4.51 9.05
#